data_AF-X1HSW7-F1
#
_entry.id   AF-X1HSW7-F1
#
_cell.length_a   1.000
_cell.length_b   1.000
_cell.length_c   1.000
_cell.angle_alpha   90.00
_cell.angle_beta   90.00
_cell.angle_gamma   90.00
#
_symmetry.space_group_name_H-M   'P 1'
#
loop_
_entity.id
_entity.type
_entity.pdbx_description
1 polymer ?
#
loop_
_entity_poly.entity_id
_entity_poly.type
_entity_poly.pdbx_seq_one_letter_code
_entity_poly.pdbx_strand_id
1 'polypeptide(L)'
;WLRGGDLFEEEEGQLRFFSTDMVWEWVDQDIEKRAWYLATFVPKVLFKQEGKICWARELLIRYGTLKDVRDNLVANFSSEGWTGPASLHFQQKKESLLAFRKEEDNKNVIKWIDDYVEGLNRQIEYEKINEERRGY
;
A
#
# COMPACT_ATOMS: atom_id res chain seq x y z
N TRP A 1 -11.84 -9.67 4.57
CA TRP A 1 -13.21 -9.15 4.41
C TRP A 1 -13.23 -7.65 4.12
N LEU A 2 -12.81 -6.76 5.04
CA LEU A 2 -12.83 -5.29 4.79
C LEU A 2 -11.87 -4.80 3.69
N ARG A 3 -10.72 -5.46 3.54
CA ARG A 3 -9.65 -5.08 2.60
C ARG A 3 -9.95 -5.37 1.12
N GLY A 4 -10.81 -6.34 0.85
CA GLY A 4 -11.02 -6.88 -0.50
C GLY A 4 -9.86 -7.75 -0.96
N GLY A 5 -10.16 -8.68 -1.88
CA GLY A 5 -9.20 -9.61 -2.48
C GLY A 5 -8.68 -10.70 -1.54
N ASP A 6 -8.50 -11.90 -2.08
CA ASP A 6 -7.63 -12.93 -1.51
C ASP A 6 -6.17 -12.65 -1.90
N LEU A 7 -5.23 -13.54 -1.52
CA LEU A 7 -3.80 -13.44 -1.83
C LEU A 7 -3.49 -13.08 -3.31
N PHE A 8 -4.40 -13.39 -4.25
CA PHE A 8 -4.19 -13.29 -5.69
C PHE A 8 -5.04 -12.25 -6.43
N GLU A 9 -5.97 -11.53 -5.78
CA GLU A 9 -6.87 -10.58 -6.45
C GLU A 9 -6.88 -9.19 -5.80
N GLU A 10 -6.99 -8.13 -6.62
CA GLU A 10 -7.17 -6.75 -6.18
C GLU A 10 -8.66 -6.34 -6.31
N GLU A 11 -9.53 -6.91 -5.46
CA GLU A 11 -10.92 -6.44 -5.40
C GLU A 11 -11.09 -5.24 -4.45
N GLU A 12 -11.99 -4.32 -4.80
CA GLU A 12 -12.41 -3.24 -3.90
C GLU A 12 -13.12 -3.83 -2.67
N GLY A 13 -12.44 -3.78 -1.52
CA GLY A 13 -12.96 -4.30 -0.26
C GLY A 13 -14.25 -3.66 0.24
N GLN A 14 -14.84 -4.29 1.27
CA GLN A 14 -16.10 -3.83 1.88
C GLN A 14 -16.01 -2.43 2.51
N LEU A 15 -14.81 -1.86 2.65
CA LEU A 15 -14.62 -0.48 3.11
C LEU A 15 -15.42 0.55 2.28
N ARG A 16 -15.68 0.26 1.00
CA ARG A 16 -16.52 1.10 0.12
C ARG A 16 -17.99 1.22 0.54
N PHE A 17 -18.49 0.32 1.39
CA PHE A 17 -19.87 0.36 1.88
C PHE A 17 -20.06 1.35 3.03
N PHE A 18 -18.97 1.85 3.62
CA PHE A 18 -19.01 2.88 4.63
C PHE A 18 -18.80 4.24 3.97
N SER A 19 -19.54 5.26 4.42
CA SER A 19 -19.23 6.63 4.00
C SER A 19 -17.85 7.01 4.49
N THR A 20 -17.14 7.80 3.70
CA THR A 20 -15.78 8.22 4.04
C THR A 20 -15.74 9.05 5.30
N ASP A 21 -16.71 9.93 5.48
CA ASP A 21 -16.81 10.78 6.68
C ASP A 21 -16.97 9.92 7.93
N MET A 22 -17.80 8.88 7.89
CA MET A 22 -17.97 7.95 9.01
C MET A 22 -16.66 7.23 9.37
N VAL A 23 -15.90 6.77 8.37
CA VAL A 23 -14.61 6.11 8.62
C VAL A 23 -13.61 7.09 9.26
N TRP A 24 -13.52 8.31 8.74
CA TRP A 24 -12.58 9.30 9.27
C TRP A 24 -12.98 9.81 10.65
N GLU A 25 -14.25 10.09 10.90
CA GLU A 25 -14.76 10.43 12.24
C GLU A 25 -14.47 9.31 13.25
N TRP A 26 -14.64 8.05 12.83
CA TRP A 26 -14.28 6.92 13.67
C TRP A 26 -12.77 6.89 13.95
N VAL A 27 -11.89 7.14 12.98
CA VAL A 27 -10.44 7.20 13.25
C VAL A 27 -10.09 8.37 14.18
N ASP A 28 -10.66 9.54 13.93
CA ASP A 28 -10.35 10.79 14.65
C ASP A 28 -10.73 10.75 16.13
N GLN A 29 -11.69 9.89 16.52
CA GLN A 29 -12.04 9.67 17.93
C GLN A 29 -10.91 9.01 18.76
N ASP A 30 -10.03 8.20 18.15
CA ASP A 30 -8.89 7.57 18.84
C ASP A 30 -7.78 7.27 17.82
N ILE A 31 -7.09 8.32 17.39
CA ILE A 31 -6.07 8.27 16.33
C ILE A 31 -4.98 7.24 16.67
N GLU A 32 -4.52 7.22 17.93
CA GLU A 32 -3.44 6.35 18.39
C GLU A 32 -3.78 4.85 18.24
N LYS A 33 -5.06 4.48 18.35
CA LYS A 33 -5.48 3.07 18.22
C LYS A 33 -6.07 2.73 16.85
N ARG A 34 -6.63 3.70 16.15
CA ARG A 34 -7.45 3.43 14.95
C ARG A 34 -6.72 3.74 13.64
N ALA A 35 -5.80 4.70 13.62
CA ALA A 35 -5.11 5.09 12.38
C ALA A 35 -4.21 3.97 11.86
N TRP A 36 -3.35 3.40 12.71
CA TRP A 36 -2.49 2.28 12.31
C TRP A 36 -3.31 1.03 11.98
N TYR A 37 -4.41 0.81 12.70
CA TYR A 37 -5.28 -0.34 12.46
C TYR A 37 -5.94 -0.24 11.09
N LEU A 38 -6.45 0.93 10.70
CA LEU A 38 -6.97 1.18 9.36
C LEU A 38 -5.91 0.90 8.28
N ALA A 39 -4.65 1.25 8.52
CA ALA A 39 -3.54 0.99 7.60
C ALA A 39 -3.38 -0.50 7.25
N THR A 40 -3.77 -1.42 8.14
CA THR A 40 -3.66 -2.86 7.93
C THR A 40 -4.66 -3.42 6.91
N PHE A 41 -5.77 -2.71 6.64
CA PHE A 41 -6.86 -3.23 5.82
C PHE A 41 -7.42 -2.25 4.79
N VAL A 42 -6.85 -1.04 4.62
CA VAL A 42 -7.14 -0.26 3.41
C VAL A 42 -6.73 -1.06 2.15
N PRO A 43 -7.42 -0.88 1.02
CA PRO A 43 -6.97 -1.42 -0.26
C PRO A 43 -5.50 -1.10 -0.52
N LYS A 44 -4.72 -2.13 -0.85
CA LYS A 44 -3.25 -2.06 -1.06
C LYS A 44 -2.86 -1.52 -2.45
N VAL A 45 -3.59 -0.51 -2.93
CA VAL A 45 -3.42 0.08 -4.26
C VAL A 45 -3.37 1.60 -4.15
N LEU A 46 -2.46 2.22 -4.90
CA LEU A 46 -2.40 3.66 -5.10
C LEU A 46 -2.86 3.98 -6.51
N PHE A 47 -3.90 4.80 -6.63
CA PHE A 47 -4.46 5.22 -7.91
C PHE A 47 -5.00 6.65 -7.84
N LYS A 48 -5.14 7.28 -9.01
CA LYS A 48 -5.83 8.55 -9.18
C LYS A 48 -6.94 8.34 -10.21
N GLN A 49 -8.17 8.33 -9.74
CA GLN A 49 -9.33 8.18 -10.58
C GLN A 49 -10.41 9.14 -10.08
N GLU A 50 -10.92 9.96 -11.00
CA GLU A 50 -11.98 10.91 -10.69
C GLU A 50 -13.23 10.16 -10.18
N GLY A 51 -13.85 10.69 -9.12
CA GLY A 51 -15.02 10.09 -8.49
C GLY A 51 -14.74 8.85 -7.64
N LYS A 52 -13.49 8.40 -7.51
CA LYS A 52 -13.09 7.29 -6.63
C LYS A 52 -12.08 7.72 -5.57
N ILE A 53 -12.19 7.12 -4.39
CA ILE A 53 -11.34 7.46 -3.24
C ILE A 53 -10.22 6.44 -3.13
N CYS A 54 -8.99 6.94 -3.23
CA CYS A 54 -7.80 6.13 -2.95
C CYS A 54 -7.53 6.13 -1.43
N TRP A 55 -8.09 5.13 -0.74
CA TRP A 55 -7.99 5.02 0.72
C TRP A 55 -6.56 5.04 1.26
N ALA A 56 -5.62 4.34 0.62
CA ALA A 56 -4.22 4.33 1.02
C ALA A 56 -3.58 5.72 0.92
N ARG A 57 -3.90 6.47 -0.16
CA ARG A 57 -3.44 7.86 -0.33
C ARG A 57 -4.04 8.77 0.74
N GLU A 58 -5.35 8.73 0.95
CA GLU A 58 -6.03 9.57 1.93
C GLU A 58 -5.55 9.30 3.37
N LEU A 59 -5.31 8.04 3.70
CA LEU A 59 -4.74 7.63 4.98
C LEU A 59 -3.35 8.27 5.19
N LEU A 60 -2.49 8.25 4.17
CA LEU A 60 -1.15 8.85 4.22
C LEU A 60 -1.22 10.38 4.30
N ILE A 61 -2.16 11.02 3.61
CA ILE A 61 -2.38 12.46 3.70
C ILE A 61 -2.72 12.86 5.13
N ARG A 62 -3.67 12.15 5.76
CA ARG A 62 -4.19 12.48 7.10
C ARG A 62 -3.24 12.08 8.22
N TYR A 63 -2.70 10.87 8.17
CA TYR A 63 -1.98 10.25 9.29
C TYR A 63 -0.58 9.75 8.94
N GLY A 64 -0.06 10.07 7.74
CA GLY A 64 1.24 9.60 7.27
C GLY A 64 2.43 10.18 8.04
N THR A 65 2.22 11.12 8.96
CA THR A 65 3.25 11.58 9.93
C THR A 65 3.50 10.54 11.03
N LEU A 66 2.51 9.69 11.35
CA LEU A 66 2.62 8.63 12.34
C LEU A 66 3.43 7.46 11.79
N LYS A 67 4.48 7.06 12.50
CA LYS A 67 5.35 5.95 12.08
C LYS A 67 4.57 4.64 11.97
N ASP A 68 3.72 4.35 12.96
CA ASP A 68 2.95 3.11 12.99
C ASP A 68 1.99 2.98 11.80
N VAL A 69 1.42 4.09 11.31
CA VAL A 69 0.60 4.10 10.09
C VAL A 69 1.44 3.71 8.88
N ARG A 70 2.62 4.33 8.71
CA ARG A 70 3.51 4.03 7.57
C ARG A 70 3.98 2.58 7.58
N ASP A 71 4.40 2.08 8.74
CA ASP A 71 4.92 0.71 8.90
C ASP A 71 3.83 -0.34 8.64
N ASN A 72 2.63 -0.14 9.19
CA ASN A 72 1.51 -1.05 8.96
C ASN A 72 1.03 -1.00 7.50
N LEU A 73 1.12 0.15 6.83
CA LEU A 73 0.81 0.24 5.41
C LEU A 73 1.85 -0.49 4.55
N VAL A 74 3.14 -0.44 4.92
CA VAL A 74 4.19 -1.26 4.26
C VAL A 74 3.89 -2.75 4.43
N ALA A 75 3.56 -3.19 5.65
CA ALA A 75 3.19 -4.58 5.92
C ALA A 75 1.94 -5.00 5.12
N ASN A 76 0.94 -4.13 5.07
CA ASN A 76 -0.27 -4.33 4.26
C ASN A 76 0.10 -4.50 2.78
N PHE A 77 0.83 -3.56 2.17
CA PHE A 77 1.22 -3.68 0.76
C PHE A 77 2.06 -4.93 0.49
N SER A 78 2.87 -5.39 1.45
CA SER A 78 3.75 -6.55 1.27
C SER A 78 3.07 -7.92 1.45
N SER A 79 1.77 -7.98 1.78
CA SER A 79 1.05 -9.23 2.10
C SER A 79 0.31 -9.83 0.89
N GLU A 80 0.92 -9.83 -0.28
CA GLU A 80 0.34 -10.36 -1.52
C GLU A 80 0.97 -11.70 -1.93
N GLY A 81 0.20 -12.50 -2.67
CA GLY A 81 0.68 -13.68 -3.37
C GLY A 81 1.01 -13.32 -4.82
N TRP A 82 1.94 -14.07 -5.41
CA TRP A 82 2.29 -13.95 -6.82
C TRP A 82 2.62 -15.34 -7.38
N THR A 83 2.72 -15.42 -8.71
CA THR A 83 3.16 -16.62 -9.42
C THR A 83 4.25 -16.22 -10.41
N GLY A 84 5.28 -17.05 -10.55
CA GLY A 84 6.47 -16.75 -11.35
C GLY A 84 7.57 -16.04 -10.56
N PRO A 85 8.54 -15.42 -11.25
CA PRO A 85 9.66 -14.73 -10.61
C PRO A 85 9.17 -13.62 -9.67
N ALA A 86 9.55 -13.72 -8.39
CA ALA A 86 9.32 -12.70 -7.39
C ALA A 86 10.01 -11.37 -7.76
N SER A 87 11.18 -11.41 -8.38
CA SER A 87 11.90 -10.23 -8.84
C SER A 87 11.10 -9.44 -9.88
N LEU A 88 10.43 -10.13 -10.80
CA LEU A 88 9.55 -9.51 -11.80
C LEU A 88 8.32 -8.87 -11.14
N HIS A 89 7.69 -9.58 -10.20
CA HIS A 89 6.57 -9.07 -9.42
C HIS A 89 6.93 -7.77 -8.67
N PHE A 90 8.02 -7.78 -7.92
CA PHE A 90 8.49 -6.58 -7.20
C PHE A 90 8.92 -5.45 -8.14
N GLN A 91 9.46 -5.78 -9.31
CA GLN A 91 9.82 -4.79 -10.32
C GLN A 91 8.59 -4.08 -10.89
N GLN A 92 7.54 -4.82 -11.26
CA GLN A 92 6.27 -4.25 -11.74
C GLN A 92 5.64 -3.35 -10.68
N LYS A 93 5.66 -3.78 -9.41
CA LYS A 93 5.17 -2.99 -8.29
C LYS A 93 5.97 -1.70 -8.07
N LYS A 94 7.29 -1.77 -8.16
CA LYS A 94 8.15 -0.59 -8.09
C LYS A 94 7.80 0.40 -9.21
N GLU A 95 7.63 -0.10 -10.43
CA GLU A 95 7.30 0.73 -11.59
C GLU A 95 5.94 1.43 -11.45
N SER A 96 4.91 0.73 -10.94
CA SER A 96 3.60 1.33 -10.69
C SER A 96 3.65 2.41 -9.60
N LEU A 97 4.37 2.18 -8.51
CA LEU A 97 4.58 3.17 -7.45
C LEU A 97 5.34 4.41 -7.95
N LEU A 98 6.38 4.23 -8.76
CA LEU A 98 7.13 5.33 -9.35
C LEU A 98 6.30 6.12 -10.37
N ALA A 99 5.44 5.45 -11.13
CA ALA A 99 4.50 6.12 -12.02
C ALA A 99 3.52 7.00 -11.23
N PHE A 100 2.91 6.45 -10.18
CA PHE A 100 2.01 7.20 -9.29
C PHE A 100 2.72 8.40 -8.64
N ARG A 101 3.96 8.21 -8.18
CA ARG A 101 4.78 9.25 -7.53
C ARG A 101 5.01 10.48 -8.40
N LYS A 102 5.18 10.31 -9.72
CA LYS A 102 5.47 11.42 -10.65
C LYS A 102 4.41 12.52 -10.63
N GLU A 103 3.18 12.14 -10.34
CA GLU A 103 2.03 13.04 -10.33
C GLU A 103 1.65 13.48 -8.92
N GLU A 104 2.31 12.97 -7.87
CA GLU A 104 1.97 13.21 -6.48
C GLU A 104 2.71 14.44 -5.92
N ASP A 105 1.99 15.23 -5.13
CA ASP A 105 2.47 16.46 -4.50
C ASP A 105 2.50 16.36 -2.97
N ASN A 106 1.71 15.45 -2.38
CA ASN A 106 1.68 15.30 -0.94
C ASN A 106 2.97 14.68 -0.38
N LYS A 107 3.64 15.43 0.50
CA LYS A 107 4.93 15.04 1.09
C LYS A 107 4.89 13.73 1.86
N ASN A 108 3.79 13.42 2.56
CA ASN A 108 3.67 12.16 3.32
C ASN A 108 3.57 10.97 2.37
N VAL A 109 2.79 11.12 1.29
CA VAL A 109 2.62 10.10 0.27
C VAL A 109 3.93 9.86 -0.47
N ILE A 110 4.59 10.93 -0.93
CA ILE A 110 5.90 10.84 -1.59
C ILE A 110 6.91 10.15 -0.69
N LYS A 111 7.01 10.57 0.58
CA LYS A 111 7.94 9.98 1.54
C LYS A 111 7.69 8.47 1.71
N TRP A 112 6.43 8.08 1.90
CA TRP A 112 6.09 6.68 2.07
C TRP A 112 6.43 5.85 0.82
N ILE A 113 6.16 6.38 -0.38
CA ILE A 113 6.53 5.71 -1.64
C ILE A 113 8.05 5.56 -1.74
N ASP A 114 8.82 6.61 -1.46
CA ASP A 114 10.28 6.58 -1.53
C ASP A 114 10.86 5.54 -0.56
N ASP A 115 10.39 5.54 0.68
CA ASP A 115 10.80 4.57 1.70
C ASP A 115 10.45 3.12 1.25
N TYR A 116 9.26 2.90 0.67
CA TYR A 116 8.83 1.57 0.23
C TYR A 116 9.56 1.08 -1.04
N VAL A 117 9.82 1.98 -2.00
CA VAL A 117 10.62 1.68 -3.21
C VAL A 117 12.05 1.30 -2.84
N GLU A 118 12.63 1.93 -1.82
CA GLU A 118 13.95 1.52 -1.33
C GLU A 118 13.93 0.08 -0.81
N GLY A 119 12.91 -0.30 -0.06
CA GLY A 119 12.69 -1.68 0.37
C GLY A 119 12.54 -2.66 -0.79
N LEU A 120 11.76 -2.29 -1.82
CA LEU A 120 11.56 -3.11 -3.02
C LEU A 120 12.87 -3.32 -3.79
N ASN A 121 13.74 -2.33 -3.89
CA ASN A 121 15.05 -2.51 -4.55
C ASN A 121 15.88 -3.62 -3.91
N ARG A 122 15.95 -3.61 -2.57
CA ARG A 122 16.67 -4.65 -1.81
C ARG A 122 16.04 -6.02 -2.01
N GLN A 123 14.70 -6.08 -2.05
CA GLN A 123 13.98 -7.33 -2.30
C GLN A 123 14.22 -7.86 -3.71
N ILE A 124 14.21 -7.00 -4.74
CA ILE A 124 14.47 -7.39 -6.13
C ILE A 124 15.88 -8.00 -6.26
N GLU A 125 16.90 -7.36 -5.70
CA GLU A 125 18.28 -7.86 -5.73
C GLU A 125 18.39 -9.22 -5.05
N TYR A 126 17.77 -9.36 -3.88
CA TYR A 126 17.74 -10.61 -3.13
C TYR A 126 17.04 -11.74 -3.90
N GLU A 127 15.87 -11.46 -4.50
CA GLU A 127 15.12 -12.48 -5.24
C GLU A 127 15.81 -12.90 -6.52
N LYS A 128 16.48 -12.00 -7.26
CA LYS A 128 17.28 -12.38 -8.44
C LYS A 128 18.33 -13.44 -8.11
N ILE A 129 19.06 -13.25 -7.01
CA ILE A 129 20.06 -14.22 -6.53
C ILE A 129 19.41 -15.56 -6.17
N ASN A 130 18.24 -15.53 -5.54
CA ASN A 130 17.51 -16.74 -5.15
C ASN A 130 16.88 -17.48 -6.35
N GLU A 131 16.39 -16.74 -7.33
CA GLU A 131 15.81 -17.24 -8.57
C GLU A 131 16.87 -17.95 -9.41
N GLU A 132 18.04 -17.32 -9.60
CA GLU A 132 19.19 -17.95 -10.26
C GLU A 132 19.57 -19.29 -9.61
N ARG A 133 19.54 -19.37 -8.27
CA ARG A 133 19.81 -20.61 -7.52
C ARG A 133 18.73 -21.67 -7.70
N ARG A 134 17.49 -21.26 -7.94
CA ARG A 134 16.32 -22.14 -8.14
C ARG A 134 16.16 -22.56 -9.60
N GLY A 135 16.95 -21.99 -10.51
CA GLY A 135 16.87 -22.25 -11.95
C GLY A 135 15.70 -21.55 -12.65
N TYR A 136 15.29 -20.39 -12.10
CA TYR A 136 14.43 -19.43 -12.82
C TYR A 136 15.25 -18.58 -13.78
#